data_AF-A0A0A0DSY8-F1
#
_entry.id   AF-A0A0A0DSY8-F1
#
_cell.length_a   1.000
_cell.length_b   1.000
_cell.length_c   1.000
_cell.angle_alpha   90.00
_cell.angle_beta   90.00
_cell.angle_gamma   90.00
#
_symmetry.space_group_name_H-M   'P 1'
#
loop_
_entity.id
_entity.type
_entity.pdbx_description
1 polymer ?
#
loop_
_entity_poly.entity_id
_entity_poly.type
_entity_poly.pdbx_seq_one_letter_code
_entity_poly.pdbx_strand_id
1 'polypeptide(L)'
;MIITATGIIILTTSKGSLLAMIFIAFFALFFTDIKKQNKISWPFFLLPAVSLGIPAILSAYGFKAELTGNLWVLFSSFGERINWMWPRAFANITTGGNYLLGRGVGGIGFPQYFGEGSIYNAADNTMVYLFANFGLFALIYIYLILIRLKRNAQNISSYAWHCILAWLIYWNIYGLTTNIIENPFFTFFLGLIIGAAFTKRSDNLHAPAAS
;
A
#
# COMPACT_ATOMS: atom_id res chain seq x y z
N MET A 1 20.11 -7.61 -27.22
CA MET A 1 18.72 -7.28 -26.80
C MET A 1 18.35 -7.89 -25.44
N ILE A 2 18.67 -9.17 -25.16
CA ILE A 2 18.45 -9.78 -23.82
C ILE A 2 19.35 -9.15 -22.75
N ILE A 3 20.63 -8.91 -23.05
CA ILE A 3 21.60 -8.30 -22.12
C ILE A 3 21.19 -6.87 -21.72
N THR A 4 20.60 -6.11 -22.64
CA THR A 4 20.09 -4.75 -22.37
C THR A 4 18.81 -4.80 -21.53
N ALA A 5 17.90 -5.76 -21.76
CA ALA A 5 16.70 -5.91 -20.96
C ALA A 5 17.01 -6.36 -19.51
N THR A 6 17.91 -7.34 -19.34
CA THR A 6 18.39 -7.77 -18.02
C THR A 6 19.13 -6.66 -17.30
N GLY A 7 19.96 -5.88 -18.01
CA GLY A 7 20.64 -4.69 -17.46
C GLY A 7 19.65 -3.63 -16.97
N ILE A 8 18.58 -3.36 -17.72
CA ILE A 8 17.51 -2.44 -17.32
C ILE A 8 16.73 -2.97 -16.10
N ILE A 9 16.47 -4.28 -16.02
CA ILE A 9 15.80 -4.89 -14.85
C ILE A 9 16.69 -4.85 -13.60
N ILE A 10 18.01 -5.03 -13.76
CA ILE A 10 18.99 -4.91 -12.68
C ILE A 10 19.08 -3.45 -12.19
N LEU A 11 19.04 -2.48 -13.11
CA LEU A 11 19.11 -1.05 -12.82
C LEU A 11 17.78 -0.44 -12.35
N THR A 12 16.65 -1.09 -12.60
CA THR A 12 15.35 -0.56 -12.20
C THR A 12 15.07 -0.88 -10.74
N THR A 13 15.04 0.18 -9.93
CA THR A 13 14.57 0.14 -8.54
C THR A 13 13.08 -0.23 -8.42
N SER A 14 12.35 -0.28 -9.54
CA SER A 14 10.92 -0.55 -9.63
C SER A 14 10.53 -2.04 -9.73
N LYS A 15 11.37 -2.97 -9.24
CA LYS A 15 11.06 -4.41 -9.22
C LYS A 15 9.71 -4.72 -8.55
N GLY A 16 9.36 -3.96 -7.52
CA GLY A 16 8.07 -4.09 -6.83
C GLY A 16 6.86 -3.73 -7.71
N SER A 17 6.99 -2.75 -8.61
CA SER A 17 5.88 -2.38 -9.51
C SER A 17 5.69 -3.42 -10.61
N LEU A 18 6.77 -4.02 -11.12
CA LEU A 18 6.68 -5.15 -12.06
C LEU A 18 5.98 -6.35 -11.43
N LEU A 19 6.34 -6.68 -10.19
CA LEU A 19 5.67 -7.74 -9.43
C LEU A 19 4.19 -7.43 -9.25
N ALA A 20 3.83 -6.19 -8.88
CA ALA A 20 2.44 -5.77 -8.79
C ALA A 20 1.67 -5.97 -10.11
N MET A 21 2.27 -5.62 -11.25
CA MET A 21 1.65 -5.82 -12.57
C MET A 21 1.45 -7.30 -12.92
N ILE A 22 2.41 -8.17 -12.58
CA ILE A 22 2.28 -9.62 -12.76
C ILE A 22 1.11 -10.16 -11.94
N PHE A 23 0.97 -9.73 -10.68
CA PHE A 23 -0.15 -10.14 -9.83
C PHE A 23 -1.49 -9.60 -10.33
N ILE A 24 -1.53 -8.37 -10.87
CA ILE A 24 -2.74 -7.84 -11.51
C ILE A 24 -3.10 -8.70 -12.73
N ALA A 25 -2.14 -9.07 -13.58
CA ALA A 25 -2.38 -9.93 -14.73
C ALA A 25 -2.88 -11.32 -14.32
N PHE A 26 -2.25 -11.92 -13.31
CA PHE A 26 -2.70 -13.18 -12.72
C PHE A 26 -4.13 -13.06 -12.19
N PHE A 27 -4.42 -12.01 -11.42
CA PHE A 27 -5.77 -11.74 -10.92
C PHE A 27 -6.78 -11.59 -12.07
N ALA A 28 -6.40 -10.85 -13.12
CA ALA A 28 -7.17 -10.60 -14.32
C ALA A 28 -7.43 -11.86 -15.17
N LEU A 29 -6.63 -12.93 -15.04
CA LEU A 29 -6.87 -14.20 -15.72
C LEU A 29 -7.67 -15.18 -14.86
N PHE A 30 -7.32 -15.35 -13.58
CA PHE A 30 -7.81 -16.47 -12.78
C PHE A 30 -9.03 -16.18 -11.89
N PHE A 31 -9.30 -14.91 -11.54
CA PHE A 31 -10.37 -14.56 -10.57
C PHE A 31 -11.59 -13.92 -11.24
N THR A 32 -12.11 -14.55 -12.29
CA THR A 32 -13.25 -14.04 -13.09
C THR A 32 -14.55 -13.90 -12.30
N ASP A 33 -14.80 -14.74 -11.31
CA ASP A 33 -16.05 -14.68 -10.53
C ASP A 33 -16.09 -13.47 -9.59
N ILE A 34 -14.95 -13.11 -8.97
CA ILE A 34 -14.83 -11.90 -8.16
C ILE A 34 -15.06 -10.64 -9.02
N LYS A 35 -14.61 -10.69 -10.29
CA LYS A 35 -14.82 -9.63 -11.27
C LYS A 35 -16.28 -9.48 -11.70
N LYS A 36 -17.03 -10.58 -11.77
CA LYS A 36 -18.45 -10.55 -12.19
C LYS A 36 -19.38 -10.04 -11.11
N GLN A 37 -19.04 -10.26 -9.84
CA GLN A 37 -19.97 -10.03 -8.74
C GLN A 37 -19.78 -8.68 -8.02
N ASN A 38 -18.87 -7.81 -8.48
CA ASN A 38 -18.47 -6.59 -7.77
C ASN A 38 -18.34 -6.81 -6.26
N LYS A 39 -17.44 -7.71 -5.85
CA LYS A 39 -17.21 -8.06 -4.44
C LYS A 39 -15.74 -7.91 -4.08
N ILE A 40 -15.47 -7.49 -2.84
CA ILE A 40 -14.14 -7.56 -2.23
C ILE A 40 -14.05 -8.89 -1.47
N SER A 41 -13.07 -9.70 -1.82
CA SER A 41 -12.76 -10.95 -1.12
C SER A 41 -11.99 -10.69 0.19
N TRP A 42 -12.06 -11.63 1.13
CA TRP A 42 -11.39 -11.53 2.43
C TRP A 42 -9.86 -11.29 2.37
N PRO A 43 -9.09 -11.74 1.36
CA PRO A 43 -7.65 -11.49 1.33
C PRO A 43 -7.31 -10.00 1.29
N PHE A 44 -8.12 -9.16 0.62
CA PHE A 44 -7.91 -7.71 0.59
C PHE A 44 -7.99 -7.05 1.97
N PHE A 45 -8.68 -7.67 2.93
CA PHE A 45 -8.72 -7.22 4.32
C PHE A 45 -7.48 -7.66 5.12
N LEU A 46 -6.76 -8.70 4.69
CA LEU A 46 -5.54 -9.09 5.38
C LEU A 46 -4.32 -8.31 4.91
N LEU A 47 -4.28 -7.89 3.65
CA LEU A 47 -3.08 -7.30 3.06
C LEU A 47 -2.57 -6.05 3.81
N PRO A 48 -3.39 -5.10 4.30
CA PRO A 48 -2.89 -3.97 5.08
C PRO A 48 -2.20 -4.40 6.38
N ALA A 49 -2.79 -5.38 7.09
CA ALA A 49 -2.20 -5.91 8.32
C ALA A 49 -0.90 -6.68 8.03
N VAL A 50 -0.83 -7.44 6.93
CA VAL A 50 0.39 -8.13 6.51
C VAL A 50 1.48 -7.13 6.10
N SER A 51 1.12 -6.07 5.38
CA SER A 51 2.04 -5.04 4.89
C SER A 51 2.68 -4.23 6.04
N LEU A 52 1.97 -4.07 7.17
CA LEU A 52 2.53 -3.53 8.41
C LEU A 52 3.25 -4.60 9.24
N GLY A 53 2.66 -5.79 9.32
CA GLY A 53 3.11 -6.89 10.18
C GLY A 53 4.47 -7.44 9.78
N ILE A 54 4.77 -7.55 8.48
CA ILE A 54 6.07 -8.01 7.98
C ILE A 54 7.19 -7.08 8.50
N PRO A 55 7.19 -5.75 8.22
CA PRO A 55 8.16 -4.83 8.79
C PRO A 55 8.22 -4.86 10.32
N ALA A 56 7.07 -4.91 10.99
CA ALA A 56 6.99 -4.86 12.45
C ALA A 56 7.65 -6.09 13.09
N ILE A 57 7.32 -7.29 12.61
CA ILE A 57 7.89 -8.56 13.10
C ILE A 57 9.39 -8.59 12.81
N LEU A 58 9.79 -8.27 11.58
CA LEU A 58 11.21 -8.31 11.20
C LEU A 58 12.04 -7.33 12.05
N SER A 59 11.51 -6.14 12.32
CA SER A 59 12.18 -5.14 13.15
C SER A 59 12.20 -5.52 14.63
N ALA A 60 11.09 -6.05 15.17
CA ALA A 60 10.97 -6.39 16.59
C ALA A 60 11.90 -7.55 17.00
N TYR A 61 12.08 -8.53 16.13
CA TYR A 61 12.98 -9.66 16.36
C TYR A 61 14.42 -9.40 15.88
N GLY A 62 14.71 -8.20 15.33
CA GLY A 62 16.05 -7.84 14.87
C GLY A 62 16.56 -8.70 13.71
N PHE A 63 15.66 -9.17 12.85
CA PHE A 63 16.05 -9.94 11.67
C PHE A 63 16.94 -9.11 10.75
N LYS A 64 18.03 -9.71 10.28
CA LYS A 64 18.94 -9.10 9.32
C LYS A 64 18.94 -9.88 8.02
N ALA A 65 18.88 -9.15 6.91
CA ALA A 65 19.07 -9.70 5.58
C ALA A 65 20.58 -9.77 5.29
N GLU A 66 21.13 -10.98 5.30
CA GLU A 66 22.51 -11.27 4.89
C GLU A 66 22.51 -11.72 3.42
N LEU A 67 22.63 -10.75 2.51
CA LEU A 67 22.65 -11.01 1.07
C LEU A 67 24.09 -11.09 0.56
N THR A 68 24.45 -12.21 -0.06
CA THR A 68 25.77 -12.43 -0.67
C THR A 68 25.65 -12.82 -2.15
N GLY A 69 26.70 -12.55 -2.92
CA GLY A 69 26.80 -12.94 -4.34
C GLY A 69 25.65 -12.41 -5.23
N ASN A 70 25.11 -13.28 -6.09
CA ASN A 70 24.07 -12.92 -7.06
C ASN A 70 22.75 -12.46 -6.42
N LEU A 71 22.45 -12.91 -5.18
CA LEU A 71 21.25 -12.49 -4.45
C LEU A 71 21.33 -11.02 -4.04
N TRP A 72 22.53 -10.50 -3.79
CA TRP A 72 22.73 -9.09 -3.46
C TRP A 72 22.28 -8.19 -4.62
N VAL A 73 22.68 -8.50 -5.86
CA VAL A 73 22.30 -7.70 -7.05
C VAL A 73 20.78 -7.66 -7.25
N LEU A 74 20.09 -8.75 -6.88
CA LEU A 74 18.65 -8.86 -7.06
C LEU A 74 17.86 -8.20 -5.93
N PHE A 75 18.31 -8.35 -4.68
CA PHE A 75 17.51 -8.01 -3.49
C PHE A 75 18.15 -6.97 -2.56
N SER A 76 19.27 -6.34 -2.92
CA SER A 76 19.96 -5.33 -2.09
C SER A 76 19.02 -4.29 -1.50
N SER A 77 18.17 -3.68 -2.35
CA SER A 77 17.21 -2.67 -1.88
C SER A 77 16.21 -3.23 -0.85
N PHE A 78 15.77 -4.49 -0.98
CA PHE A 78 14.89 -5.10 0.01
C PHE A 78 15.64 -5.40 1.31
N GLY A 79 16.91 -5.83 1.21
CA GLY A 79 17.80 -6.01 2.35
C GLY A 79 18.04 -4.71 3.12
N GLU A 80 18.23 -3.58 2.43
CA GLU A 80 18.35 -2.26 3.06
C GLU A 80 17.11 -1.87 3.86
N ARG A 81 15.92 -2.24 3.37
CA ARG A 81 14.67 -1.97 4.09
C ARG A 81 14.59 -2.74 5.41
N ILE A 82 14.93 -4.03 5.37
CA ILE A 82 14.96 -4.90 6.56
C ILE A 82 16.03 -4.43 7.56
N ASN A 83 17.22 -4.13 7.06
CA ASN A 83 18.38 -3.86 7.91
C ASN A 83 18.38 -2.44 8.50
N TRP A 84 17.83 -1.46 7.78
CA TRP A 84 17.97 -0.05 8.13
C TRP A 84 16.63 0.70 8.15
N MET A 85 15.85 0.65 7.06
CA MET A 85 14.70 1.57 6.92
C MET A 85 13.57 1.26 7.89
N TRP A 86 13.09 0.02 7.94
CA TRP A 86 11.96 -0.35 8.78
C TRP A 86 12.31 -0.28 10.28
N PRO A 87 13.43 -0.84 10.76
CA PRO A 87 13.79 -0.74 12.17
C PRO A 87 13.93 0.71 12.62
N ARG A 88 14.57 1.56 11.81
CA ARG A 88 14.71 3.00 12.12
C ARG A 88 13.36 3.72 12.10
N ALA A 89 12.42 3.33 11.24
CA ALA A 89 11.08 3.91 11.23
C ALA A 89 10.34 3.59 12.54
N PHE A 90 10.38 2.34 13.02
CA PHE A 90 9.77 1.97 14.30
C PHE A 90 10.48 2.61 15.51
N ALA A 91 11.81 2.73 15.46
CA ALA A 91 12.57 3.48 16.47
C ALA A 91 12.18 4.96 16.50
N ASN A 92 11.98 5.58 15.34
CA ASN A 92 11.45 6.94 15.25
C ASN A 92 10.06 7.01 15.91
N ILE A 93 9.15 6.08 15.60
CA ILE A 93 7.79 6.11 16.16
C ILE A 93 7.79 6.13 17.70
N THR A 94 8.66 5.36 18.34
CA THR A 94 8.73 5.27 19.81
C THR A 94 9.47 6.42 20.47
N THR A 95 10.41 7.06 19.78
CA THR A 95 11.23 8.15 20.35
C THR A 95 10.56 9.52 20.30
N GLY A 96 9.66 9.77 19.35
CA GLY A 96 8.94 11.06 19.22
C GLY A 96 7.43 10.90 19.09
N GLY A 97 6.89 9.78 19.57
CA GLY A 97 5.48 9.45 19.49
C GLY A 97 5.17 8.19 20.29
N ASN A 98 4.14 7.47 19.88
CA ASN A 98 3.82 6.16 20.42
C ASN A 98 3.09 5.30 19.37
N TYR A 99 2.96 4.00 19.61
CA TYR A 99 2.31 3.10 18.64
C TYR A 99 0.80 3.33 18.49
N LEU A 100 0.13 3.94 19.46
CA LEU A 100 -1.31 4.19 19.39
C LEU A 100 -1.65 5.37 18.48
N LEU A 101 -0.94 6.48 18.62
CA LEU A 101 -1.18 7.74 17.89
C LEU A 101 -0.19 8.00 16.74
N GLY A 102 0.93 7.28 16.71
CA GLY A 102 2.07 7.60 15.84
C GLY A 102 2.85 8.80 16.35
N ARG A 103 3.58 9.45 15.43
CA ARG A 103 4.29 10.73 15.62
C ARG A 103 3.50 11.94 15.13
N GLY A 104 2.32 11.72 14.54
CA GLY A 104 1.55 12.77 13.88
C GLY A 104 1.99 13.03 12.43
N VAL A 105 1.18 13.83 11.74
CA VAL A 105 1.38 14.15 10.32
C VAL A 105 2.70 14.88 10.12
N GLY A 106 3.54 14.35 9.22
CA GLY A 106 4.86 14.89 8.91
C GLY A 106 5.98 14.41 9.84
N GLY A 107 5.67 13.56 10.82
CA GLY A 107 6.67 12.94 11.71
C GLY A 107 7.55 11.87 11.03
N ILE A 108 7.28 11.54 9.76
CA ILE A 108 8.11 10.68 8.91
C ILE A 108 7.94 11.08 7.43
N GLY A 109 8.85 10.65 6.56
CA GLY A 109 8.82 10.91 5.13
C GLY A 109 9.38 12.28 4.75
N PHE A 110 9.06 12.76 3.56
CA PHE A 110 9.57 14.01 3.01
C PHE A 110 9.36 15.22 3.93
N PRO A 111 8.21 15.42 4.60
CA PRO A 111 8.04 16.55 5.52
C PRO A 111 9.01 16.52 6.72
N GLN A 112 9.41 15.33 7.17
CA GLN A 112 10.35 15.16 8.28
C GLN A 112 11.71 15.78 7.98
N TYR A 113 12.10 15.82 6.69
CA TYR A 113 13.38 16.39 6.26
C TYR A 113 13.53 17.87 6.64
N PHE A 114 12.43 18.63 6.66
CA PHE A 114 12.46 20.07 6.94
C PHE A 114 12.50 20.41 8.43
N GLY A 115 12.01 19.51 9.30
CA GLY A 115 11.94 19.75 10.76
C GLY A 115 12.94 18.92 11.58
N GLU A 116 13.21 17.68 11.16
CA GLU A 116 13.98 16.68 11.92
C GLU A 116 14.92 15.88 11.00
N GLY A 117 15.61 16.55 10.09
CA GLY A 117 16.45 15.91 9.06
C GLY A 117 17.51 14.92 9.59
N SER A 118 18.00 15.09 10.82
CA SER A 118 18.98 14.18 11.45
C SER A 118 18.43 12.76 11.67
N ILE A 119 17.12 12.62 11.86
CA ILE A 119 16.42 11.34 12.04
C ILE A 119 15.52 11.00 10.84
N TYR A 120 15.76 11.64 9.70
CA TYR A 120 14.98 11.43 8.48
C TYR A 120 14.86 9.95 8.10
N ASN A 121 13.64 9.55 7.74
CA ASN A 121 13.32 8.23 7.24
C ASN A 121 12.19 8.32 6.20
N ALA A 122 12.40 7.77 5.00
CA ALA A 122 11.42 7.75 3.92
C ALA A 122 10.28 6.70 4.12
N ALA A 123 10.36 5.89 5.18
CA ALA A 123 9.50 4.76 5.53
C ALA A 123 9.49 3.57 4.56
N ASP A 124 9.72 3.78 3.25
CA ASP A 124 9.82 2.76 2.18
C ASP A 124 8.84 1.58 2.29
N ASN A 125 7.67 1.87 2.85
CA ASN A 125 6.51 1.00 3.01
C ASN A 125 5.32 1.90 3.37
N THR A 126 4.25 1.78 2.61
CA THR A 126 3.07 2.64 2.72
C THR A 126 2.33 2.44 4.03
N MET A 127 2.23 1.21 4.54
CA MET A 127 1.58 0.95 5.82
C MET A 127 2.42 1.40 7.02
N VAL A 128 3.75 1.25 6.94
CA VAL A 128 4.67 1.81 7.95
C VAL A 128 4.58 3.34 7.95
N TYR A 129 4.52 3.97 6.78
CA TYR A 129 4.33 5.42 6.67
C TYR A 129 3.02 5.88 7.34
N LEU A 130 1.90 5.23 7.01
CA LEU A 130 0.59 5.57 7.61
C LEU A 130 0.60 5.32 9.11
N PHE A 131 1.17 4.19 9.56
CA PHE A 131 1.29 3.86 10.98
C PHE A 131 2.19 4.85 11.73
N ALA A 132 3.27 5.33 11.12
CA ALA A 132 4.10 6.36 11.72
C ALA A 132 3.37 7.70 11.88
N ASN A 133 2.49 8.07 10.95
CA ASN A 133 1.74 9.32 11.03
C ASN A 133 0.50 9.23 11.95
N PHE A 134 -0.19 8.10 11.99
CA PHE A 134 -1.51 7.95 12.64
C PHE A 134 -1.58 6.84 13.71
N GLY A 135 -0.51 6.08 13.92
CA GLY A 135 -0.51 4.93 14.82
C GLY A 135 -1.51 3.86 14.39
N LEU A 136 -2.14 3.20 15.36
CA LEU A 136 -3.15 2.16 15.11
C LEU A 136 -4.38 2.69 14.34
N PHE A 137 -4.65 4.00 14.38
CA PHE A 137 -5.74 4.59 13.60
C PHE A 137 -5.53 4.46 12.09
N ALA A 138 -4.28 4.29 11.62
CA ALA A 138 -3.98 4.00 10.22
C ALA A 138 -4.76 2.78 9.70
N LEU A 139 -4.75 1.68 10.48
CA LEU A 139 -5.47 0.47 10.13
C LEU A 139 -6.99 0.71 10.13
N ILE A 140 -7.49 1.46 11.11
CA ILE A 140 -8.92 1.80 11.20
C ILE A 140 -9.37 2.55 9.94
N TYR A 141 -8.60 3.54 9.48
CA TYR A 141 -8.93 4.30 8.28
C TYR A 141 -8.94 3.43 7.02
N ILE A 142 -7.92 2.59 6.83
CA ILE A 142 -7.86 1.68 5.68
C ILE A 142 -9.01 0.66 5.73
N TYR A 143 -9.30 0.09 6.90
CA TYR A 143 -10.41 -0.85 7.04
C TYR A 143 -11.76 -0.21 6.81
N LEU A 144 -11.96 1.03 7.28
CA LEU A 144 -13.17 1.79 6.99
C LEU A 144 -13.35 1.97 5.49
N ILE A 145 -12.31 2.33 4.75
CA ILE A 145 -12.34 2.45 3.28
C ILE A 145 -12.73 1.11 2.65
N LEU A 146 -12.10 0.00 3.03
CA LEU A 146 -12.38 -1.33 2.47
C LEU A 146 -13.82 -1.80 2.77
N ILE A 147 -14.32 -1.59 3.99
CA ILE A 147 -15.70 -1.91 4.38
C ILE A 147 -16.69 -1.11 3.55
N ARG A 148 -16.41 0.19 3.37
CA ARG A 148 -17.25 1.10 2.60
C ARG A 148 -17.25 0.78 1.11
N LEU A 149 -16.08 0.45 0.53
CA LEU A 149 -15.97 -0.06 -0.83
C LEU A 149 -16.78 -1.35 -1.01
N LYS A 150 -16.64 -2.32 -0.09
CA LYS A 150 -17.41 -3.58 -0.15
C LYS A 150 -18.92 -3.31 -0.15
N ARG A 151 -19.38 -2.37 0.69
CA ARG A 151 -20.81 -2.00 0.78
C ARG A 151 -21.31 -1.32 -0.50
N ASN A 152 -20.48 -0.47 -1.10
CA ASN A 152 -20.83 0.30 -2.29
C ASN A 152 -20.53 -0.42 -3.61
N ALA A 153 -19.95 -1.61 -3.58
CA ALA A 153 -19.41 -2.27 -4.76
C ALA A 153 -20.42 -2.49 -5.88
N GLN A 154 -21.69 -2.77 -5.54
CA GLN A 154 -22.77 -2.93 -6.53
C GLN A 154 -23.16 -1.63 -7.23
N ASN A 155 -22.87 -0.48 -6.63
CA ASN A 155 -23.17 0.83 -7.22
C ASN A 155 -22.03 1.35 -8.10
N ILE A 156 -20.91 0.64 -8.14
CA ILE A 156 -19.74 1.00 -8.94
C ILE A 156 -19.82 0.21 -10.26
N SER A 157 -19.61 0.88 -11.39
CA SER A 157 -19.59 0.20 -12.68
C SER A 157 -18.52 -0.90 -12.70
N SER A 158 -18.77 -2.01 -13.39
CA SER A 158 -17.83 -3.15 -13.40
C SER A 158 -16.43 -2.75 -13.85
N TYR A 159 -16.32 -1.86 -14.84
CA TYR A 159 -15.03 -1.32 -15.30
C TYR A 159 -14.29 -0.55 -14.18
N ALA A 160 -14.98 0.38 -13.50
CA ALA A 160 -14.38 1.12 -12.40
C ALA A 160 -14.01 0.17 -11.25
N TRP A 161 -14.84 -0.84 -10.98
CA TRP A 161 -14.56 -1.85 -9.97
C TRP A 161 -13.27 -2.63 -10.25
N HIS A 162 -13.04 -3.05 -11.49
CA HIS A 162 -11.81 -3.74 -11.88
C HIS A 162 -10.58 -2.85 -11.72
N CYS A 163 -10.68 -1.55 -12.05
CA CYS A 163 -9.62 -0.59 -11.80
C CYS A 163 -9.31 -0.44 -10.30
N ILE A 164 -10.33 -0.40 -9.45
CA ILE A 164 -10.16 -0.34 -7.98
C ILE A 164 -9.45 -1.60 -7.48
N LEU A 165 -9.87 -2.79 -7.92
CA LEU A 165 -9.21 -4.05 -7.52
C LEU A 165 -7.75 -4.09 -7.97
N ALA A 166 -7.47 -3.69 -9.21
CA ALA A 166 -6.10 -3.60 -9.72
C ALA A 166 -5.25 -2.62 -8.90
N TRP A 167 -5.81 -1.46 -8.56
CA TRP A 167 -5.15 -0.49 -7.70
C TRP A 167 -4.91 -1.02 -6.30
N LEU A 168 -5.86 -1.73 -5.69
CA LEU A 168 -5.68 -2.33 -4.36
C LEU A 168 -4.56 -3.39 -4.37
N ILE A 169 -4.46 -4.21 -5.43
CA ILE A 169 -3.36 -5.15 -5.60
C ILE A 169 -2.03 -4.38 -5.72
N TYR A 170 -2.00 -3.35 -6.57
CA TYR A 170 -0.81 -2.53 -6.76
C TYR A 170 -0.35 -1.87 -5.46
N TRP A 171 -1.27 -1.22 -4.76
CA TRP A 171 -1.03 -0.52 -3.51
C TRP A 171 -0.47 -1.45 -2.43
N ASN A 172 -0.97 -2.69 -2.34
CA ASN A 172 -0.46 -3.64 -1.35
C ASN A 172 0.92 -4.21 -1.73
N ILE A 173 1.13 -4.60 -2.98
CA ILE A 173 2.38 -5.26 -3.40
C ILE A 173 3.50 -4.23 -3.53
N TYR A 174 3.28 -3.17 -4.30
CA TYR A 174 4.29 -2.14 -4.49
C TYR A 174 4.49 -1.36 -3.19
N GLY A 175 3.40 -1.05 -2.48
CA GLY A 175 3.42 -0.32 -1.21
C GLY A 175 4.11 -1.06 -0.07
N LEU A 176 4.37 -2.36 -0.17
CA LEU A 176 5.24 -3.06 0.78
C LEU A 176 6.69 -2.53 0.73
N THR A 177 7.10 -2.06 -0.44
CA THR A 177 8.49 -1.65 -0.75
C THR A 177 8.64 -0.16 -1.03
N THR A 178 7.54 0.60 -1.00
CA THR A 178 7.59 2.03 -1.29
C THR A 178 6.52 2.80 -0.52
N ASN A 179 6.79 4.07 -0.30
CA ASN A 179 5.79 5.00 0.20
C ASN A 179 4.98 5.59 -0.97
N ILE A 180 3.80 5.03 -1.21
CA ILE A 180 2.92 5.43 -2.32
C ILE A 180 2.23 6.77 -2.03
N ILE A 181 2.04 7.13 -0.76
CA ILE A 181 1.26 8.32 -0.35
C ILE A 181 1.95 9.62 -0.74
N GLU A 182 3.28 9.65 -0.74
CA GLU A 182 4.05 10.82 -1.13
C GLU A 182 4.13 11.03 -2.65
N ASN A 183 3.60 10.09 -3.44
CA ASN A 183 3.50 10.23 -4.88
C ASN A 183 2.14 10.85 -5.27
N PRO A 184 2.11 12.05 -5.88
CA PRO A 184 0.86 12.74 -6.22
C PRO A 184 -0.05 11.93 -7.15
N PHE A 185 0.55 11.18 -8.09
CA PHE A 185 -0.20 10.36 -9.04
C PHE A 185 -0.98 9.26 -8.31
N PHE A 186 -0.35 8.54 -7.39
CA PHE A 186 -1.03 7.47 -6.67
C PHE A 186 -2.04 8.00 -5.64
N THR A 187 -1.75 9.14 -5.00
CA THR A 187 -2.66 9.79 -4.06
C THR A 187 -3.92 10.31 -4.74
N PHE A 188 -3.83 10.75 -6.00
CA PHE A 188 -5.01 11.08 -6.82
C PHE A 188 -5.95 9.86 -6.96
N PHE A 189 -5.43 8.68 -7.34
CA PHE A 189 -6.25 7.47 -7.43
C PHE A 189 -6.81 7.03 -6.08
N LEU A 190 -6.03 7.14 -5.00
CA LEU A 190 -6.53 6.89 -3.65
C LEU A 190 -7.72 7.81 -3.33
N GLY A 191 -7.66 9.09 -3.70
CA GLY A 191 -8.75 10.05 -3.55
C GLY A 191 -10.02 9.61 -4.30
N LEU A 192 -9.89 9.16 -5.55
CA LEU A 192 -11.02 8.62 -6.33
C LEU A 192 -11.64 7.38 -5.67
N ILE A 193 -10.80 6.49 -5.13
CA ILE A 193 -11.24 5.27 -4.45
C ILE A 193 -11.98 5.60 -3.15
N ILE A 194 -11.46 6.54 -2.37
CA ILE A 194 -12.15 7.06 -1.18
C ILE A 194 -13.49 7.69 -1.61
N GLY A 195 -13.51 8.49 -2.67
CA GLY A 195 -14.74 9.02 -3.24
C GLY A 195 -15.76 7.92 -3.53
N ALA A 196 -15.37 6.89 -4.29
CA ALA A 196 -16.22 5.74 -4.60
C ALA A 196 -16.71 4.99 -3.34
N ALA A 197 -15.86 4.88 -2.31
CA ALA A 197 -16.22 4.26 -1.04
C ALA A 197 -17.27 5.05 -0.25
N PHE A 198 -17.27 6.39 -0.35
CA PHE A 198 -18.11 7.25 0.46
C PHE A 198 -19.28 7.91 -0.28
N THR A 199 -19.36 7.79 -1.61
CA THR A 199 -20.53 8.24 -2.39
C THR A 199 -21.80 7.58 -1.86
N LYS A 200 -22.81 8.40 -1.53
CA LYS A 200 -24.13 7.92 -1.09
C LYS A 200 -24.88 7.30 -2.26
N ARG A 201 -25.65 6.23 -1.97
CA ARG A 201 -26.63 5.68 -2.89
C ARG A 201 -27.65 6.77 -3.22
N SER A 202 -27.78 7.14 -4.49
CA SER A 202 -28.94 7.91 -4.94
C SER A 202 -30.12 6.94 -5.01
N ASP A 203 -30.94 6.89 -3.96
CA ASP A 203 -32.13 6.04 -3.92
C ASP A 203 -33.27 6.53 -4.86
N ASN A 204 -33.04 7.57 -5.68
CA ASN A 204 -34.10 8.31 -6.38
C ASN A 204 -34.25 8.03 -7.89
N LEU A 205 -33.56 7.05 -8.48
CA LEU A 205 -33.70 6.76 -9.92
C LEU A 205 -34.67 5.62 -10.25
N HIS A 206 -35.33 5.03 -9.25
CA HIS A 206 -36.29 3.93 -9.42
C HIS A 206 -37.62 4.16 -8.70
N ALA A 207 -37.97 5.40 -8.34
CA ALA A 207 -39.38 5.67 -8.03
C ALA A 207 -40.18 5.43 -9.33
N PRO A 208 -41.08 4.43 -9.39
CA PRO A 208 -42.00 4.34 -10.52
C PRO A 208 -42.74 5.67 -10.57
N ALA A 209 -42.82 6.26 -11.77
CA ALA A 209 -43.65 7.42 -12.00
C ALA A 209 -45.04 7.08 -11.44
N ALA A 210 -45.44 7.80 -10.39
CA ALA A 210 -46.77 7.66 -9.83
C ALA A 210 -47.75 7.98 -10.96
N SER A 211 -48.53 6.97 -11.33
CA SER A 211 -49.63 7.02 -12.29
C SER A 211 -50.72 7.98 -11.83
#